data_AF-A0AAD5KN15-F1
#
_entry.id   AF-A0AAD5KN15-F1
#
_cell.length_a   1.000
_cell.length_b   1.000
_cell.length_c   1.000
_cell.angle_alpha   90.00
_cell.angle_beta   90.00
_cell.angle_gamma   90.00
#
_symmetry.space_group_name_H-M   'P 1'
#
loop_
_entity.id
_entity.type
_entity.pdbx_description
1 polymer ?
#
loop_
_entity_poly.entity_id
_entity_poly.type
_entity_poly.pdbx_seq_one_letter_code
_entity_poly.pdbx_strand_id
1 'polypeptide(L)'
;MAAPVVIKKEKVDDPRPSASADAGEGQTEAEIERRMIELMGEFPKGINDKILETDMPNVDKKIKVAILNRLLSQEKVNIFRAAVTKELFWCLKQQPTSKLKGVDSEEKIVMRIIEEAGNKGIWNRDIRTKSSLNQTTLNKILKALEGKKLIKSVSSVSAAKKKVYMLFNLQPDRSVTGGSWYSDNEFESELVDVLNQQCYRILQQKAEGAKQKPLEGPLIVRNASFLSSKEICQIISDLKIVKFNLTVEDIETILDTLVYDGKIEMSATTDGYSDGQVKTYRTVEKLLSSAGIVRIPCGVCPVIKMCGTVGAVQPKNCVYYDQWLD
;
A
#
# COMPACT_ATOMS: atom_id res chain seq x y z
N MET A 1 15.73 20.74 -33.25
CA MET A 1 16.09 21.24 -31.90
C MET A 1 15.47 20.33 -30.87
N ALA A 2 16.29 19.58 -30.14
CA ALA A 2 16.05 19.13 -28.77
C ALA A 2 17.39 18.57 -28.25
N ALA A 3 17.80 19.06 -27.09
CA ALA A 3 19.15 19.00 -26.53
C ALA A 3 19.47 17.67 -25.81
N PRO A 4 20.75 17.40 -25.48
CA PRO A 4 21.26 16.09 -25.09
C PRO A 4 21.18 15.84 -23.58
N VAL A 5 21.01 14.57 -23.17
CA VAL A 5 21.08 14.16 -21.77
C VAL A 5 22.52 13.82 -21.39
N VAL A 6 23.05 14.63 -20.49
CA VAL A 6 24.35 14.52 -19.82
C VAL A 6 24.29 13.41 -18.76
N ILE A 7 25.20 12.44 -18.83
CA ILE A 7 25.48 11.53 -17.71
C ILE A 7 26.80 11.95 -17.07
N LYS A 8 26.69 12.37 -15.81
CA LYS A 8 27.79 12.80 -14.95
C LYS A 8 28.75 11.63 -14.70
N LYS A 9 30.05 11.89 -14.88
CA LYS A 9 31.13 11.05 -14.35
C LYS A 9 31.24 11.30 -12.86
N GLU A 10 31.11 10.26 -12.05
CA GLU A 10 31.50 10.30 -10.65
C GLU A 10 32.79 9.48 -10.49
N LYS A 11 33.81 10.17 -10.00
CA LYS A 11 35.11 9.61 -9.59
C LYS A 11 34.89 8.79 -8.33
N VAL A 12 35.53 7.63 -8.23
CA VAL A 12 35.85 7.01 -6.95
C VAL A 12 37.32 6.62 -6.97
N ASP A 13 37.97 7.00 -5.88
CA ASP A 13 39.40 7.04 -5.60
C ASP A 13 40.10 5.67 -5.59
N ASP A 14 41.38 5.71 -5.96
CA ASP A 14 42.36 4.67 -5.63
C ASP A 14 42.50 4.51 -4.10
N PRO A 15 42.79 3.28 -3.64
CA PRO A 15 43.86 3.15 -2.66
C PRO A 15 44.87 2.05 -3.01
N ARG A 16 46.10 2.53 -3.23
CA ARG A 16 47.45 2.09 -2.81
C ARG A 16 47.96 0.64 -3.04
N PRO A 17 49.29 0.50 -3.29
CA PRO A 17 49.94 -0.73 -3.71
C PRO A 17 50.66 -1.48 -2.58
N SER A 18 50.80 -2.79 -2.76
CA SER A 18 51.91 -3.72 -2.38
C SER A 18 51.30 -5.13 -2.27
N ALA A 19 51.88 -6.21 -2.78
CA ALA A 19 53.28 -6.57 -2.77
C ALA A 19 53.70 -7.39 -4.01
N SER A 20 55.01 -7.38 -4.18
CA SER A 20 55.89 -8.03 -5.15
C SER A 20 55.64 -9.51 -5.47
N ALA A 21 55.78 -9.79 -6.77
CA ALA A 21 56.52 -10.89 -7.40
C ALA A 21 56.63 -12.24 -6.66
N ASP A 22 56.02 -13.27 -7.22
CA ASP A 22 56.75 -14.50 -7.53
C ASP A 22 56.15 -15.27 -8.73
N ALA A 23 56.97 -16.16 -9.28
CA ALA A 23 56.95 -16.74 -10.61
C ALA A 23 55.81 -17.73 -10.94
N GLY A 24 55.74 -18.03 -12.24
CA GLY A 24 54.71 -18.81 -12.93
C GLY A 24 54.30 -20.15 -12.33
N GLU A 25 53.00 -20.41 -12.40
CA GLU A 25 52.38 -21.72 -12.49
C GLU A 25 51.09 -21.52 -13.31
N GLY A 26 50.82 -22.41 -14.27
CA GLY A 26 49.69 -22.27 -15.18
C GLY A 26 48.37 -22.21 -14.41
N GLN A 27 47.57 -21.16 -14.65
CA GLN A 27 46.24 -21.05 -14.04
C GLN A 27 45.41 -22.28 -14.43
N THR A 28 45.06 -23.09 -13.44
CA THR A 28 44.21 -24.28 -13.62
C THR A 28 42.83 -23.84 -14.12
N GLU A 29 42.20 -24.61 -15.03
CA GLU A 29 40.87 -24.28 -15.58
C GLU A 29 39.79 -24.03 -14.51
N ALA A 30 39.94 -24.63 -13.33
CA ALA A 30 39.06 -24.46 -12.18
C ALA A 30 39.18 -23.08 -11.51
N GLU A 31 40.36 -22.46 -11.54
CA GLU A 31 40.60 -21.14 -10.96
C GLU A 31 40.04 -20.03 -11.85
N ILE A 32 40.16 -20.21 -13.16
CA ILE A 32 39.54 -19.35 -14.18
C ILE A 32 38.01 -19.45 -14.09
N GLU A 33 37.46 -20.65 -13.87
CA GLU A 33 36.02 -20.83 -13.66
C GLU A 33 35.52 -20.10 -12.41
N ARG A 34 36.24 -20.19 -11.29
CA ARG A 34 35.88 -19.48 -10.05
C ARG A 34 35.89 -17.98 -10.25
N ARG A 35 36.93 -17.45 -10.91
CA ARG A 35 37.05 -16.02 -11.20
C ARG A 35 35.94 -15.52 -12.13
N MET A 36 35.58 -16.31 -13.15
CA MET A 36 34.43 -15.99 -14.00
C MET A 36 33.12 -15.89 -13.20
N ILE A 37 32.87 -16.81 -12.28
CA ILE A 37 31.67 -16.77 -11.43
C ILE A 37 31.67 -15.52 -10.53
N GLU A 38 32.82 -15.16 -9.94
CA GLU A 38 32.95 -13.96 -9.10
C GLU A 38 32.64 -12.67 -9.89
N LEU A 39 33.24 -12.51 -11.07
CA LEU A 39 32.94 -11.37 -11.94
C LEU A 39 31.44 -11.33 -12.32
N MET A 40 30.80 -12.48 -12.50
CA MET A 40 29.39 -12.52 -12.87
C MET A 40 28.47 -12.17 -11.71
N GLY A 41 28.99 -12.26 -10.47
CA GLY A 41 28.35 -11.73 -9.27
C GLY A 41 28.49 -10.21 -9.14
N GLU A 42 29.66 -9.67 -9.53
CA GLU A 42 29.93 -8.22 -9.50
C GLU A 42 29.11 -7.43 -10.53
N PHE A 43 28.76 -8.06 -11.66
CA PHE A 43 27.97 -7.44 -12.73
C PHE A 43 26.62 -8.13 -12.96
N PRO A 44 25.55 -7.75 -12.23
CA PRO A 44 24.22 -8.37 -12.33
C PRO A 44 23.56 -8.24 -13.72
N LYS A 45 24.00 -7.26 -14.53
CA LYS A 45 23.49 -7.01 -15.89
C LYS A 45 24.16 -7.89 -16.96
N GLY A 46 25.14 -8.72 -16.57
CA GLY A 46 25.89 -9.61 -17.44
C GLY A 46 27.22 -9.04 -17.90
N ILE A 47 28.13 -9.95 -18.22
CA ILE A 47 29.50 -9.69 -18.67
C ILE A 47 29.58 -9.90 -20.19
N ASN A 48 30.31 -9.05 -20.90
CA ASN A 48 30.66 -9.25 -22.31
C ASN A 48 32.12 -9.72 -22.48
N ASP A 49 32.47 -10.14 -23.69
CA ASP A 49 33.83 -10.65 -24.00
C ASP A 49 34.93 -9.61 -23.70
N LYS A 50 34.63 -8.31 -23.85
CA LYS A 50 35.56 -7.19 -23.58
C LYS A 50 35.91 -7.06 -22.09
N ILE A 51 34.95 -7.29 -21.19
CA ILE A 51 35.19 -7.30 -19.75
C ILE A 51 36.01 -8.53 -19.36
N LEU A 52 35.75 -9.69 -19.99
CA LEU A 52 36.55 -10.90 -19.80
C LEU A 52 37.98 -10.79 -20.34
N GLU A 53 38.21 -9.99 -21.38
CA GLU A 53 39.55 -9.68 -21.90
C GLU A 53 40.31 -8.70 -20.99
N THR A 54 39.60 -7.78 -20.33
CA THR A 54 40.20 -6.78 -19.44
C THR A 54 40.63 -7.36 -18.08
N ASP A 55 39.80 -8.21 -17.46
CA ASP A 55 40.13 -8.83 -16.16
C ASP A 55 41.08 -10.03 -16.30
N MET A 56 41.06 -10.73 -17.45
CA MET A 56 41.88 -11.92 -17.70
C MET A 56 42.60 -11.86 -19.07
N PRO A 57 43.65 -11.05 -19.23
CA PRO A 57 44.36 -10.89 -20.50
C PRO A 57 45.24 -12.10 -20.88
N ASN A 58 45.61 -12.96 -19.92
CA ASN A 58 46.58 -14.04 -20.12
C ASN A 58 45.96 -15.44 -20.34
N VAL A 59 44.67 -15.51 -20.71
CA VAL A 59 43.93 -16.78 -20.89
C VAL A 59 43.49 -16.93 -22.35
N ASP A 60 43.79 -18.08 -22.96
CA ASP A 60 43.38 -18.41 -24.33
C ASP A 60 41.85 -18.38 -24.48
N LYS A 61 41.37 -17.77 -25.58
CA LYS A 61 39.94 -17.67 -25.92
C LYS A 61 39.27 -19.03 -25.98
N LYS A 62 40.00 -20.08 -26.39
CA LYS A 62 39.46 -21.46 -26.42
C LYS A 62 39.10 -21.99 -25.04
N ILE A 63 39.92 -21.71 -24.02
CA ILE A 63 39.70 -22.15 -22.64
C ILE A 63 38.50 -21.40 -22.04
N LYS A 64 38.39 -20.09 -22.30
CA LYS A 64 37.24 -19.27 -21.86
C LYS A 64 35.91 -19.82 -22.40
N VAL A 65 35.88 -20.14 -23.70
CA VAL A 65 34.68 -20.71 -24.34
C VAL A 65 34.35 -22.11 -23.79
N ALA A 66 35.36 -22.95 -23.54
CA ALA A 66 35.15 -24.26 -22.94
C ALA A 66 34.53 -24.17 -21.53
N ILE A 67 35.01 -23.23 -20.70
CA ILE A 67 34.47 -22.98 -19.36
C ILE A 67 33.05 -22.41 -19.44
N LEU A 68 32.79 -21.45 -20.33
CA LEU A 68 31.45 -20.89 -20.53
C LEU A 68 30.45 -21.96 -20.99
N ASN A 69 30.84 -22.84 -21.93
CA ASN A 69 30.00 -23.96 -22.36
C ASN A 69 29.74 -24.96 -21.23
N ARG A 70 30.73 -25.19 -20.35
CA ARG A 70 30.58 -26.01 -19.14
C ARG A 70 29.68 -25.37 -18.09
N LEU A 71 29.74 -24.05 -17.91
CA LEU A 71 28.85 -23.32 -17.00
C LEU A 71 27.41 -23.23 -17.53
N LEU A 72 27.25 -23.16 -18.85
CA LEU A 72 25.96 -23.26 -19.54
C LEU A 72 25.36 -24.66 -19.39
N SER A 73 26.15 -25.72 -19.56
CA SER A 73 25.68 -27.11 -19.37
C SER A 73 25.33 -27.43 -17.91
N GLN A 74 25.96 -26.76 -16.95
CA GLN A 74 25.62 -26.83 -15.52
C GLN A 74 24.43 -25.93 -15.12
N GLU A 75 23.78 -25.25 -16.07
CA GLU A 75 22.70 -24.27 -15.85
C GLU A 75 23.02 -23.12 -14.88
N LYS A 76 24.28 -22.83 -14.59
CA LYS A 76 24.67 -21.75 -13.66
C LYS A 76 24.59 -20.36 -14.32
N VAL A 77 24.61 -20.32 -15.64
CA VAL A 77 24.75 -19.10 -16.44
C VAL A 77 23.66 -19.03 -17.51
N ASN A 78 23.11 -17.84 -17.73
CA ASN A 78 22.27 -17.53 -18.88
C ASN A 78 23.06 -16.71 -19.90
N ILE A 79 22.82 -16.98 -21.18
CA ILE A 79 23.36 -16.20 -22.30
C ILE A 79 22.27 -15.32 -22.90
N PHE A 80 22.58 -14.04 -23.09
CA PHE A 80 21.69 -13.06 -23.71
C PHE A 80 22.42 -12.37 -24.85
N ARG A 81 21.67 -11.98 -25.88
CA ARG A 81 22.19 -11.21 -27.00
C ARG A 81 21.63 -9.80 -26.93
N ALA A 82 22.50 -8.79 -26.87
CA ALA A 82 22.06 -7.41 -26.87
C ALA A 82 21.38 -7.06 -28.22
N ALA A 83 20.15 -6.53 -28.14
CA ALA A 83 19.32 -6.26 -29.31
C ALA A 83 19.95 -5.25 -30.29
N VAL A 84 20.79 -4.34 -29.78
CA VAL A 84 21.38 -3.24 -30.56
C VAL A 84 22.78 -3.60 -31.06
N THR A 85 23.65 -4.12 -30.20
CA THR A 85 25.08 -4.36 -30.52
C THR A 85 25.36 -5.78 -31.03
N LYS A 86 24.36 -6.69 -30.98
CA LYS A 86 24.49 -8.13 -31.29
C LYS A 86 25.54 -8.88 -30.45
N GLU A 87 26.14 -8.22 -29.46
CA GLU A 87 27.13 -8.80 -28.54
C GLU A 87 26.47 -9.78 -27.56
N LEU A 88 27.22 -10.82 -27.18
CA LEU A 88 26.80 -11.82 -26.23
C LEU A 88 27.14 -11.37 -24.81
N PHE A 89 26.18 -11.54 -23.91
CA PHE A 89 26.29 -11.27 -22.49
C PHE A 89 26.04 -12.56 -21.71
N TRP A 90 26.88 -12.83 -20.72
CA TRP A 90 26.72 -13.95 -19.79
C TRP A 90 26.41 -13.39 -18.41
N CYS A 91 25.33 -13.86 -17.78
CA CYS A 91 25.04 -13.52 -16.38
C CYS A 91 24.75 -14.78 -15.57
N LEU A 92 25.03 -14.72 -14.26
CA LEU A 92 24.63 -15.80 -13.36
C LEU A 92 23.12 -15.91 -13.39
N LYS A 93 22.61 -17.13 -13.53
CA LYS A 93 21.20 -17.42 -13.37
C LYS A 93 20.86 -17.05 -11.92
N GLN A 94 20.15 -15.95 -11.71
CA GLN A 94 19.72 -15.55 -10.37
C GLN A 94 19.00 -16.75 -9.77
N GLN A 95 19.59 -17.36 -8.75
CA GLN A 95 18.84 -18.32 -7.95
C GLN A 95 17.66 -17.53 -7.39
N PRO A 96 16.40 -17.89 -7.70
CA PRO A 96 15.33 -17.50 -6.79
C PRO A 96 15.78 -18.04 -5.43
N THR A 97 15.80 -17.15 -4.44
CA THR A 97 16.14 -17.44 -3.05
C THR A 97 15.78 -18.89 -2.71
N SER A 98 16.74 -19.61 -2.15
CA SER A 98 16.84 -21.03 -1.82
C SER A 98 15.71 -21.61 -0.94
N LYS A 99 14.45 -21.27 -1.19
CA LYS A 99 13.22 -21.77 -0.54
C LYS A 99 12.44 -22.76 -1.41
N LEU A 100 12.99 -23.20 -2.55
CA LEU A 100 12.25 -23.99 -3.57
C LEU A 100 12.90 -25.33 -3.92
N LYS A 101 13.57 -26.01 -2.97
CA LYS A 101 13.89 -27.45 -3.15
C LYS A 101 12.67 -28.28 -2.74
N GLY A 102 12.00 -28.87 -3.73
CA GLY A 102 10.87 -29.79 -3.55
C GLY A 102 9.50 -29.28 -4.03
N VAL A 103 9.48 -28.29 -4.92
CA VAL A 103 8.24 -27.72 -5.46
C VAL A 103 7.98 -28.31 -6.85
N ASP A 104 6.88 -29.07 -6.96
CA ASP A 104 6.36 -29.65 -8.20
C ASP A 104 6.28 -28.57 -9.30
N SER A 105 6.46 -28.98 -10.56
CA SER A 105 6.38 -28.06 -11.72
C SER A 105 5.10 -27.22 -11.71
N GLU A 106 4.00 -27.82 -11.25
CA GLU A 106 2.69 -27.20 -11.08
C GLU A 106 2.65 -26.15 -9.95
N GLU A 107 3.30 -26.42 -8.81
CA GLU A 107 3.40 -25.47 -7.70
C GLU A 107 4.17 -24.21 -8.13
N LYS A 108 5.22 -24.34 -8.95
CA LYS A 108 5.98 -23.19 -9.50
C LYS A 108 5.14 -22.31 -10.43
N ILE A 109 4.24 -22.91 -11.22
CA ILE A 109 3.34 -22.17 -12.11
C ILE A 109 2.34 -21.35 -11.29
N VAL A 110 1.72 -21.98 -10.28
CA VAL A 110 0.79 -21.28 -9.37
C VAL A 110 1.50 -20.15 -8.63
N MET A 111 2.72 -20.38 -8.16
CA MET A 111 3.51 -19.36 -7.46
C MET A 111 3.77 -18.14 -8.35
N ARG A 112 4.19 -18.36 -9.60
CA ARG A 112 4.44 -17.27 -10.57
C ARG A 112 3.19 -16.44 -10.85
N ILE A 113 2.04 -17.09 -11.03
CA ILE A 113 0.76 -16.41 -11.27
C ILE A 113 0.37 -15.51 -10.09
N ILE A 114 0.70 -15.94 -8.87
CA ILE A 114 0.41 -15.17 -7.65
C ILE A 114 1.42 -14.04 -7.46
N GLU A 115 2.69 -14.25 -7.82
CA GLU A 115 3.71 -13.20 -7.85
C GLU A 115 3.34 -12.11 -8.86
N GLU A 116 2.85 -12.47 -10.04
CA GLU A 116 2.36 -11.53 -11.07
C GLU A 116 1.16 -10.70 -10.60
N ALA A 117 0.34 -11.24 -9.69
CA ALA A 117 -0.84 -10.56 -9.18
C ALA A 117 -0.52 -9.48 -8.12
N GLY A 118 0.66 -9.57 -7.49
CA GLY A 118 1.15 -8.59 -6.51
C GLY A 118 0.15 -8.31 -5.38
N ASN A 119 -0.07 -7.02 -5.08
CA ASN A 119 -0.84 -6.56 -3.91
C ASN A 119 -2.36 -6.70 -4.06
N LYS A 120 -2.88 -6.78 -5.29
CA LYS A 120 -4.31 -6.97 -5.56
C LYS A 120 -4.75 -8.43 -5.34
N GLY A 121 -3.79 -9.35 -5.29
CA GLY A 121 -4.04 -10.79 -5.20
C GLY A 121 -4.78 -11.33 -6.43
N ILE A 122 -4.99 -12.64 -6.45
CA ILE A 122 -5.67 -13.33 -7.55
C ILE A 122 -6.73 -14.31 -7.03
N TRP A 123 -7.86 -14.38 -7.74
CA TRP A 123 -8.98 -15.24 -7.38
C TRP A 123 -8.69 -16.69 -7.76
N ASN A 124 -9.16 -17.65 -6.96
CA ASN A 124 -8.98 -19.09 -7.24
C ASN A 124 -9.43 -19.47 -8.67
N ARG A 125 -10.56 -18.91 -9.14
CA ARG A 125 -11.07 -19.12 -10.51
C ARG A 125 -10.11 -18.62 -11.59
N ASP A 126 -9.44 -17.49 -11.35
CA ASP A 126 -8.50 -16.90 -12.30
C ASP A 126 -7.17 -17.65 -12.29
N ILE A 127 -6.71 -18.10 -11.11
CA ILE A 127 -5.56 -19.02 -11.01
C ILE A 127 -5.86 -20.30 -11.79
N ARG A 128 -7.06 -20.87 -11.67
CA ARG A 128 -7.46 -22.07 -12.42
C ARG A 128 -7.41 -21.83 -13.93
N THR A 129 -7.93 -20.69 -14.38
CA THR A 129 -8.00 -20.34 -15.81
C THR A 129 -6.60 -20.12 -16.39
N LYS A 130 -5.69 -19.49 -15.63
CA LYS A 130 -4.31 -19.23 -16.06
C LYS A 130 -3.38 -20.44 -15.94
N SER A 131 -3.55 -21.26 -14.90
CA SER A 131 -2.70 -22.45 -14.66
C SER A 131 -3.15 -23.67 -15.45
N SER A 132 -4.38 -23.69 -15.97
CA SER A 132 -4.98 -24.84 -16.66
C SER A 132 -5.06 -26.11 -15.79
N LEU A 133 -4.99 -25.97 -14.46
CA LEU A 133 -5.00 -27.09 -13.51
C LEU A 133 -6.41 -27.52 -13.11
N ASN A 134 -6.55 -28.79 -12.71
CA ASN A 134 -7.78 -29.31 -12.15
C ASN A 134 -8.03 -28.74 -10.74
N GLN A 135 -9.29 -28.49 -10.37
CA GLN A 135 -9.68 -27.81 -9.12
C GLN A 135 -9.17 -28.55 -7.87
N THR A 136 -9.18 -29.88 -7.89
CA THR A 136 -8.69 -30.71 -6.78
C THR A 136 -7.19 -30.55 -6.56
N THR A 137 -6.41 -30.53 -7.65
CA THR A 137 -4.95 -30.36 -7.60
C THR A 137 -4.58 -28.95 -7.18
N LEU A 138 -5.25 -27.93 -7.73
CA LEU A 138 -5.06 -26.54 -7.36
C LEU A 138 -5.33 -26.30 -5.87
N ASN A 139 -6.42 -26.86 -5.32
CA ASN A 139 -6.72 -26.72 -3.89
C ASN A 139 -5.71 -27.43 -2.99
N LYS A 140 -5.12 -28.56 -3.42
CA LYS A 140 -4.03 -29.22 -2.67
C LYS A 140 -2.77 -28.36 -2.66
N ILE A 141 -2.39 -27.82 -3.82
CA ILE A 141 -1.22 -26.92 -3.97
C ILE A 141 -1.40 -25.65 -3.13
N LEU A 142 -2.56 -25.00 -3.21
CA LEU A 142 -2.82 -23.78 -2.43
C LEU A 142 -2.74 -24.05 -0.92
N LYS A 143 -3.28 -25.17 -0.43
CA LYS A 143 -3.14 -25.57 0.98
C LYS A 143 -1.68 -25.88 1.36
N ALA A 144 -0.93 -26.53 0.48
CA ALA A 144 0.49 -26.81 0.72
C ALA A 144 1.32 -25.52 0.80
N LEU A 145 1.07 -24.55 -0.09
CA LEU A 145 1.74 -23.26 -0.11
C LEU A 145 1.32 -22.34 1.05
N GLU A 146 0.07 -22.41 1.49
CA GLU A 146 -0.44 -21.74 2.70
C GLU A 146 0.18 -22.34 3.97
N GLY A 147 0.29 -23.67 4.05
CA GLY A 147 0.98 -24.37 5.13
C GLY A 147 2.48 -24.03 5.22
N LYS A 148 3.14 -23.83 4.07
CA LYS A 148 4.53 -23.36 3.97
C LYS A 148 4.69 -21.85 4.28
N LYS A 149 3.59 -21.11 4.56
CA LYS A 149 3.56 -19.65 4.75
C LYS A 149 4.19 -18.85 3.60
N LEU A 150 4.09 -19.35 2.36
CA LEU A 150 4.52 -18.62 1.17
C LEU A 150 3.40 -17.72 0.63
N ILE A 151 2.15 -18.16 0.81
CA ILE A 151 0.94 -17.50 0.35
C ILE A 151 0.01 -17.33 1.56
N LYS A 152 -0.80 -16.27 1.55
CA LYS A 152 -1.93 -16.08 2.45
C LYS A 152 -3.22 -15.93 1.67
N SER A 153 -4.32 -16.35 2.27
CA SER A 153 -5.66 -16.11 1.76
C SER A 153 -6.28 -14.90 2.46
N VAL A 154 -6.87 -13.98 1.69
CA VAL A 154 -7.59 -12.80 2.18
C VAL A 154 -8.99 -12.80 1.57
N SER A 155 -10.01 -12.44 2.33
CA SER A 155 -11.37 -12.23 1.81
C SER A 155 -11.47 -10.84 1.18
N SER A 156 -12.02 -10.76 -0.03
CA SER A 156 -12.24 -9.47 -0.70
C SER A 156 -13.52 -8.79 -0.19
N VAL A 157 -13.40 -7.52 0.19
CA VAL A 157 -14.54 -6.69 0.65
C VAL A 157 -15.46 -6.28 -0.50
N SER A 158 -14.90 -5.97 -1.68
CA SER A 158 -15.69 -5.59 -2.86
C SER A 158 -16.57 -6.75 -3.38
N ALA A 159 -16.18 -8.00 -3.14
CA ALA A 159 -16.94 -9.16 -3.54
C ALA A 159 -17.08 -10.15 -2.39
N ALA A 160 -18.18 -9.99 -1.63
CA ALA A 160 -18.51 -10.83 -0.49
C ALA A 160 -18.29 -12.33 -0.78
N LYS A 161 -17.59 -13.00 0.14
CA LYS A 161 -17.25 -14.44 0.12
C LYS A 161 -16.21 -14.88 -0.92
N LYS A 162 -15.57 -13.98 -1.67
CA LYS A 162 -14.48 -14.35 -2.59
C LYS A 162 -13.12 -14.31 -1.90
N LYS A 163 -12.36 -15.38 -2.02
CA LYS A 163 -10.98 -15.49 -1.50
C LYS A 163 -9.98 -15.11 -2.60
N VAL A 164 -9.13 -14.15 -2.27
CA VAL A 164 -7.93 -13.76 -3.02
C VAL A 164 -6.70 -14.39 -2.37
N TYR A 165 -5.79 -14.87 -3.19
CA TYR A 165 -4.49 -15.37 -2.76
C TYR A 165 -3.42 -14.37 -3.12
N MET A 166 -2.47 -14.17 -2.21
CA MET A 166 -1.33 -13.28 -2.40
C MET A 166 -0.11 -13.77 -1.62
N LEU A 167 1.08 -13.25 -1.91
CA LEU A 167 2.29 -13.59 -1.16
C LEU A 167 2.14 -13.23 0.32
N PHE A 168 2.73 -14.05 1.18
CA PHE A 168 2.66 -13.86 2.62
C PHE A 168 3.21 -12.49 3.06
N ASN A 169 4.33 -12.07 2.45
CA ASN A 169 5.04 -10.84 2.80
C ASN A 169 4.38 -9.56 2.22
N LEU A 170 3.43 -9.67 1.29
CA LEU A 170 2.81 -8.50 0.67
C LEU A 170 1.61 -8.02 1.48
N GLN A 171 1.48 -6.72 1.73
CA GLN A 171 0.26 -6.16 2.29
C GLN A 171 -0.82 -6.05 1.21
N PRO A 172 -2.07 -6.44 1.52
CA PRO A 172 -3.17 -6.32 0.57
C PRO A 172 -3.45 -4.85 0.26
N ASP A 173 -3.78 -4.59 -1.00
CA ASP A 173 -4.19 -3.27 -1.47
C ASP A 173 -5.52 -2.84 -0.83
N ARG A 174 -5.71 -1.53 -0.60
CA ARG A 174 -6.96 -0.97 -0.01
C ARG A 174 -8.19 -1.34 -0.83
N SER A 175 -8.05 -1.50 -2.15
CA SER A 175 -9.14 -1.96 -3.02
C SER A 175 -9.65 -3.37 -2.68
N VAL A 176 -8.82 -4.20 -2.05
CA VAL A 176 -9.15 -5.57 -1.68
C VAL A 176 -9.68 -5.65 -0.25
N THR A 177 -9.06 -4.92 0.68
CA THR A 177 -9.45 -4.89 2.10
C THR A 177 -10.55 -3.89 2.43
N GLY A 178 -10.96 -3.04 1.49
CA GLY A 178 -11.96 -1.99 1.75
C GLY A 178 -11.42 -0.81 2.55
N GLY A 179 -10.12 -0.78 2.85
CA GLY A 179 -9.47 0.26 3.66
C GLY A 179 -9.44 -0.06 5.15
N SER A 180 -9.24 0.98 5.97
CA SER A 180 -8.99 0.87 7.42
C SER A 180 -10.25 0.61 8.26
N TRP A 181 -11.45 0.67 7.65
CA TRP A 181 -12.74 0.56 8.34
C TRP A 181 -13.37 -0.83 8.32
N TYR A 182 -12.66 -1.81 7.77
CA TYR A 182 -13.13 -3.18 7.67
C TYR A 182 -12.23 -4.13 8.46
N SER A 183 -12.84 -4.92 9.34
CA SER A 183 -12.21 -6.07 9.98
C SER A 183 -13.01 -7.32 9.63
N ASP A 184 -12.31 -8.40 9.27
CA ASP A 184 -12.93 -9.68 8.92
C ASP A 184 -14.08 -9.59 7.91
N ASN A 185 -13.97 -8.67 6.94
CA ASN A 185 -14.98 -8.44 5.89
C ASN A 185 -16.31 -7.82 6.38
N GLU A 186 -16.34 -7.29 7.60
CA GLU A 186 -17.43 -6.51 8.17
C GLU A 186 -17.01 -5.05 8.37
N PHE A 187 -17.95 -4.13 8.18
CA PHE A 187 -17.72 -2.70 8.39
C PHE A 187 -17.83 -2.38 9.87
N GLU A 188 -16.78 -1.79 10.45
CA GLU A 188 -16.76 -1.40 11.86
C GLU A 188 -17.44 -0.04 12.08
N SER A 189 -18.78 0.00 12.00
CA SER A 189 -19.54 1.24 12.23
C SER A 189 -19.31 1.82 13.62
N GLU A 190 -19.21 0.96 14.65
CA GLU A 190 -18.98 1.40 16.03
C GLU A 190 -17.63 2.12 16.20
N LEU A 191 -16.58 1.61 15.53
CA LEU A 191 -15.26 2.24 15.56
C LEU A 191 -15.29 3.62 14.90
N VAL A 192 -15.96 3.71 13.74
CA VAL A 192 -16.14 4.96 12.99
C VAL A 192 -16.89 5.99 13.84
N ASP A 193 -17.95 5.57 14.53
CA ASP A 193 -18.74 6.44 15.42
C ASP A 193 -17.91 6.92 16.62
N VAL A 194 -17.13 6.03 17.24
CA VAL A 194 -16.21 6.40 18.34
C VAL A 194 -15.19 7.42 17.85
N LEU A 195 -14.56 7.20 16.69
CA LEU A 195 -13.57 8.13 16.14
C LEU A 195 -14.20 9.46 15.74
N ASN A 196 -15.41 9.46 15.16
CA ASN A 196 -16.17 10.67 14.85
C ASN A 196 -16.40 11.51 16.12
N GLN A 197 -16.85 10.87 17.21
CA GLN A 197 -17.04 11.54 18.50
C GLN A 197 -15.73 12.06 19.09
N GLN A 198 -14.64 11.30 19.01
CA GLN A 198 -13.34 11.74 19.53
C GLN A 198 -12.74 12.89 18.73
N CYS A 199 -12.79 12.84 17.39
CA CYS A 199 -12.40 13.94 16.51
C CYS A 199 -13.12 15.23 16.89
N TYR A 200 -14.45 15.15 17.06
CA TYR A 200 -15.25 16.29 17.46
C TYR A 200 -14.87 16.82 18.84
N ARG A 201 -14.68 15.93 19.82
CA ARG A 201 -14.29 16.29 21.19
C ARG A 201 -12.93 16.99 21.25
N ILE A 202 -11.93 16.52 20.49
CA ILE A 202 -10.60 17.14 20.40
C ILE A 202 -10.73 18.59 19.89
N LEU A 203 -11.50 18.79 18.83
CA LEU A 203 -11.73 20.12 18.26
C LEU A 203 -12.50 21.04 19.23
N GLN A 204 -13.49 20.51 19.95
CA GLN A 204 -14.20 21.26 21.00
C GLN A 204 -13.27 21.69 22.13
N GLN A 205 -12.44 20.78 22.63
CA GLN A 205 -11.47 21.09 23.70
C GLN A 205 -10.46 22.14 23.25
N LYS A 206 -10.00 22.09 21.99
CA LYS A 206 -9.11 23.11 21.43
C LYS A 206 -9.81 24.47 21.37
N ALA A 207 -11.04 24.53 20.87
CA ALA A 207 -11.81 25.76 20.76
C ALA A 207 -12.09 26.39 22.14
N GLU A 208 -12.48 25.57 23.11
CA GLU A 208 -12.71 26.02 24.49
C GLU A 208 -11.42 26.51 25.15
N GLY A 209 -10.31 25.78 24.98
CA GLY A 209 -9.00 26.20 25.47
C GLY A 209 -8.49 27.49 24.80
N ALA A 210 -8.89 27.77 23.56
CA ALA A 210 -8.59 29.04 22.89
C ALA A 210 -9.40 30.21 23.46
N LYS A 211 -10.66 29.98 23.86
CA LYS A 211 -11.53 31.00 24.50
C LYS A 211 -11.05 31.36 25.91
N GLN A 212 -10.54 30.39 26.67
CA GLN A 212 -10.09 30.59 28.05
C GLN A 212 -8.75 31.32 28.17
N LYS A 213 -7.91 31.28 27.13
CA LYS A 213 -6.63 32.00 27.13
C LYS A 213 -6.88 33.51 26.97
N PRO A 214 -6.18 34.36 27.73
CA PRO A 214 -6.21 35.82 27.52
C PRO A 214 -5.42 36.17 26.24
N LEU A 215 -5.99 35.86 25.08
CA LEU A 215 -5.46 36.19 23.76
C LEU A 215 -6.07 37.53 23.31
N GLU A 216 -5.25 38.38 22.70
CA GLU A 216 -5.70 39.70 22.22
C GLU A 216 -6.55 39.57 20.96
N GLY A 217 -7.87 39.62 21.11
CA GLY A 217 -8.82 39.87 20.03
C GLY A 217 -9.47 38.64 19.37
N PRO A 218 -10.69 38.80 18.82
CA PRO A 218 -11.50 37.66 18.32
C PRO A 218 -10.85 36.88 17.18
N LEU A 219 -10.08 37.54 16.31
CA LEU A 219 -9.40 36.87 15.18
C LEU A 219 -8.26 35.96 15.64
N ILE A 220 -7.53 36.35 16.69
CA ILE A 220 -6.45 35.52 17.25
C ILE A 220 -7.04 34.27 17.93
N VAL A 221 -8.10 34.45 18.72
CA VAL A 221 -8.85 33.33 19.32
C VAL A 221 -9.39 32.40 18.24
N ARG A 222 -9.91 32.97 17.14
CA ARG A 222 -10.41 32.19 15.99
C ARG A 222 -9.31 31.32 15.40
N ASN A 223 -8.17 31.92 15.07
CA ASN A 223 -7.03 31.22 14.46
C ASN A 223 -6.44 30.16 15.38
N ALA A 224 -6.39 30.43 16.69
CA ALA A 224 -5.92 29.48 17.69
C ALA A 224 -6.84 28.26 17.92
N SER A 225 -8.09 28.34 17.46
CA SER A 225 -9.06 27.23 17.56
C SER A 225 -8.91 26.17 16.48
N PHE A 226 -8.10 26.41 15.44
CA PHE A 226 -7.87 25.46 14.37
C PHE A 226 -6.88 24.36 14.77
N LEU A 227 -7.08 23.17 14.19
CA LEU A 227 -6.13 22.06 14.20
C LEU A 227 -5.98 21.49 12.79
N SER A 228 -4.76 21.10 12.43
CA SER A 228 -4.48 20.43 11.15
C SER A 228 -4.90 18.95 11.17
N SER A 229 -5.16 18.35 10.00
CA SER A 229 -5.43 16.91 9.89
C SER A 229 -4.30 16.05 10.47
N LYS A 230 -3.05 16.48 10.31
CA LYS A 230 -1.86 15.81 10.86
C LYS A 230 -1.84 15.83 12.38
N GLU A 231 -2.11 16.97 13.01
CA GLU A 231 -2.16 17.08 14.48
C GLU A 231 -3.29 16.22 15.07
N ILE A 232 -4.48 16.25 14.45
CA ILE A 232 -5.61 15.44 14.89
C ILE A 232 -5.25 13.95 14.81
N CYS A 233 -4.64 13.53 13.70
CA CYS A 233 -4.17 12.15 13.52
C CYS A 233 -3.15 11.73 14.59
N GLN A 234 -2.20 12.60 14.93
CA GLN A 234 -1.22 12.33 15.98
C GLN A 234 -1.88 12.17 17.34
N ILE A 235 -2.77 13.10 17.72
CA ILE A 235 -3.49 13.05 19.00
C ILE A 235 -4.30 11.75 19.12
N ILE A 236 -5.01 11.36 18.06
CA ILE A 236 -5.80 10.11 18.05
C ILE A 236 -4.90 8.88 18.16
N SER A 237 -3.74 8.91 17.49
CA SER A 237 -2.76 7.83 17.57
C SER A 237 -2.19 7.70 18.99
N ASP A 238 -1.93 8.82 19.66
CA ASP A 238 -1.41 8.86 21.03
C ASP A 238 -2.44 8.36 22.05
N LEU A 239 -3.74 8.55 21.78
CA LEU A 239 -4.83 8.02 22.62
C LEU A 239 -4.94 6.48 22.54
N LYS A 240 -4.26 5.82 21.59
CA LYS A 240 -4.24 4.35 21.40
C LYS A 240 -5.62 3.71 21.38
N ILE A 241 -6.60 4.40 20.81
CA ILE A 241 -7.97 3.89 20.64
C ILE A 241 -7.99 2.73 19.64
N VAL A 242 -7.11 2.78 18.64
CA VAL A 242 -7.08 1.87 17.50
C VAL A 242 -5.84 0.99 17.54
N LYS A 243 -6.00 -0.31 17.28
CA LYS A 243 -4.89 -1.29 17.28
C LYS A 243 -4.00 -1.21 16.04
N PHE A 244 -4.50 -0.63 14.96
CA PHE A 244 -3.80 -0.46 13.70
C PHE A 244 -3.38 1.01 13.50
N ASN A 245 -2.41 1.22 12.60
CA ASN A 245 -1.91 2.56 12.29
C ASN A 245 -2.93 3.31 11.43
N LEU A 246 -3.49 4.39 11.96
CA LEU A 246 -4.35 5.30 11.23
C LEU A 246 -3.53 6.18 10.28
N THR A 247 -4.04 6.40 9.07
CA THR A 247 -3.45 7.34 8.13
C THR A 247 -4.15 8.70 8.21
N VAL A 248 -3.46 9.77 7.80
CA VAL A 248 -4.04 11.12 7.75
C VAL A 248 -5.26 11.16 6.82
N GLU A 249 -5.23 10.42 5.71
CA GLU A 249 -6.35 10.30 4.79
C GLU A 249 -7.58 9.67 5.45
N ASP A 250 -7.40 8.63 6.27
CA ASP A 250 -8.51 8.00 7.00
C ASP A 250 -9.17 9.03 7.94
N ILE A 251 -8.37 9.80 8.68
CA ILE A 251 -8.89 10.86 9.56
C ILE A 251 -9.59 11.97 8.78
N GLU A 252 -9.07 12.36 7.62
CA GLU A 252 -9.74 13.35 6.77
C GLU A 252 -11.11 12.87 6.31
N THR A 253 -11.27 11.59 5.95
CA THR A 253 -12.60 11.06 5.62
C THR A 253 -13.59 11.14 6.79
N ILE A 254 -13.12 10.92 8.03
CA ILE A 254 -13.96 11.08 9.23
C ILE A 254 -14.28 12.56 9.47
N LEU A 255 -13.32 13.45 9.31
CA LEU A 255 -13.54 14.90 9.48
C LEU A 255 -14.51 15.45 8.43
N ASP A 256 -14.47 14.95 7.20
CA ASP A 256 -15.43 15.31 6.16
C ASP A 256 -16.88 14.96 6.58
N THR A 257 -17.10 13.82 7.26
CA THR A 257 -18.44 13.50 7.81
C THR A 257 -18.90 14.54 8.84
N LEU A 258 -18.00 15.05 9.70
CA LEU A 258 -18.31 16.10 10.67
C LEU A 258 -18.57 17.46 10.01
N VAL A 259 -17.93 17.73 8.87
CA VAL A 259 -18.21 18.91 8.03
C VAL A 259 -19.61 18.79 7.44
N TYR A 260 -19.98 17.63 6.89
CA TYR A 260 -21.31 17.39 6.34
C TYR A 260 -22.42 17.42 7.40
N ASP A 261 -22.12 17.00 8.64
CA ASP A 261 -23.01 17.16 9.80
C ASP A 261 -23.21 18.64 10.21
N GLY A 262 -22.42 19.57 9.65
CA GLY A 262 -22.43 20.99 10.03
C GLY A 262 -21.90 21.25 11.44
N LYS A 263 -21.11 20.34 12.00
CA LYS A 263 -20.52 20.46 13.35
C LYS A 263 -19.18 21.20 13.35
N ILE A 264 -18.43 21.09 12.26
CA ILE A 264 -17.09 21.68 12.10
C ILE A 264 -16.99 22.39 10.73
N GLU A 265 -16.07 23.34 10.63
CA GLU A 265 -15.67 23.94 9.35
C GLU A 265 -14.24 23.52 9.00
N MET A 266 -13.98 23.41 7.70
CA MET A 266 -12.67 23.13 7.14
C MET A 266 -12.14 24.36 6.40
N SER A 267 -10.86 24.65 6.58
CA SER A 267 -10.13 25.70 5.87
C SER A 267 -8.85 25.10 5.29
N ALA A 268 -8.64 25.32 3.99
CA ALA A 268 -7.40 24.95 3.32
C ALA A 268 -6.44 26.15 3.34
N THR A 269 -5.28 25.97 3.96
CA THR A 269 -4.21 26.98 3.98
C THR A 269 -3.05 26.47 3.15
N THR A 270 -2.49 27.33 2.31
CA THR A 270 -1.26 27.02 1.57
C THR A 270 -0.07 27.41 2.44
N ASP A 271 0.71 26.44 2.88
CA ASP A 271 1.96 26.72 3.58
C ASP A 271 2.97 27.28 2.57
N GLY A 272 3.45 28.51 2.78
CA GLY A 272 4.35 29.22 1.85
C GLY A 272 5.71 28.56 1.55
N TYR A 273 5.96 27.36 2.10
CA TYR A 273 7.18 26.58 1.91
C TYR A 273 6.98 25.26 1.14
N SER A 274 5.74 24.79 0.99
CA SER A 274 5.42 23.49 0.35
C SER A 274 4.25 23.66 -0.61
N ASP A 275 4.32 23.07 -1.80
CA ASP A 275 3.22 23.04 -2.79
C ASP A 275 1.98 22.22 -2.33
N GLY A 276 1.91 21.89 -1.04
CA GLY A 276 0.86 21.09 -0.43
C GLY A 276 -0.12 21.96 0.35
N GLN A 277 -1.42 21.81 0.05
CA GLN A 277 -2.48 22.40 0.87
C GLN A 277 -2.56 21.68 2.22
N VAL A 278 -2.57 22.45 3.30
CA VAL A 278 -2.82 21.94 4.65
C VAL A 278 -4.28 22.19 5.00
N LYS A 279 -5.02 21.11 5.26
CA LYS A 279 -6.39 21.19 5.75
C LYS A 279 -6.39 21.40 7.26
N THR A 280 -7.09 22.43 7.69
CA THR A 280 -7.31 22.77 9.10
C THR A 280 -8.79 22.77 9.42
N TYR A 281 -9.14 22.41 10.65
CA TYR A 281 -10.51 22.18 11.08
C TYR A 281 -10.76 22.90 12.40
N ARG A 282 -11.99 23.38 12.60
CA ARG A 282 -12.45 23.92 13.89
C ARG A 282 -13.94 23.67 14.09
N THR A 283 -14.40 23.66 15.34
CA THR A 283 -15.82 23.57 15.65
C THR A 283 -16.57 24.84 15.27
N VAL A 284 -17.82 24.65 14.85
CA VAL A 284 -18.77 25.73 14.53
C VAL A 284 -19.93 25.66 15.52
N GLU A 285 -20.37 26.83 15.98
CA GLU A 285 -21.58 26.94 16.79
C GLU A 285 -22.79 27.01 15.85
N LYS A 286 -23.85 26.27 16.18
CA LYS A 286 -25.09 26.31 15.41
C LYS A 286 -25.69 27.72 15.53
N LEU A 287 -25.81 28.40 14.39
CA LEU A 287 -26.36 29.76 14.33
C LEU A 287 -27.83 29.81 14.74
N LEU A 288 -28.57 28.74 14.45
CA LEU A 288 -30.01 28.64 14.69
C LEU A 288 -30.33 27.35 15.45
N SER A 289 -31.27 27.46 16.39
CA SER A 289 -31.87 26.29 17.02
C SER A 289 -32.80 25.56 16.05
N SER A 290 -33.13 24.30 16.35
CA SER A 290 -34.07 23.51 15.54
C SER A 290 -35.40 24.25 15.38
N ALA A 291 -35.90 24.33 14.14
CA ALA A 291 -37.14 25.04 13.82
C ALA A 291 -38.34 24.51 14.63
N GLY A 292 -39.31 25.38 14.95
CA GLY A 292 -40.48 24.98 15.72
C GLY A 292 -41.30 23.86 15.08
N ILE A 293 -41.30 23.77 13.74
CA ILE A 293 -42.04 22.75 13.00
C ILE A 293 -41.56 21.32 13.33
N VAL A 294 -40.27 21.09 13.55
CA VAL A 294 -39.76 19.76 13.92
C VAL A 294 -40.02 19.40 15.38
N ARG A 295 -40.50 20.36 16.19
CA ARG A 295 -40.82 20.16 17.61
C ARG A 295 -42.29 19.80 17.83
N ILE A 296 -43.12 19.86 16.79
CA ILE A 296 -44.53 19.48 16.84
C ILE A 296 -44.75 18.17 16.07
N PRO A 297 -45.68 17.30 16.51
CA PRO A 297 -45.91 16.01 15.86
C PRO A 297 -46.30 16.17 14.39
N CYS A 298 -46.99 17.25 14.03
CA CYS A 298 -47.37 17.53 12.66
C CYS A 298 -46.18 17.69 11.71
N GLY A 299 -45.07 18.29 12.13
CA GLY A 299 -43.93 18.56 11.25
C GLY A 299 -43.09 17.33 10.92
N VAL A 300 -43.27 16.23 11.65
CA VAL A 300 -42.61 14.93 11.41
C VAL A 300 -43.62 13.82 11.14
N CYS A 301 -44.90 14.17 10.95
CA CYS A 301 -45.97 13.20 10.81
C CYS A 301 -45.86 12.42 9.48
N PRO A 302 -45.73 11.07 9.51
CA PRO A 302 -45.55 10.26 8.30
C PRO A 302 -46.82 10.24 7.43
N VAL A 303 -47.98 10.52 8.02
CA VAL A 303 -49.29 10.50 7.35
C VAL A 303 -49.90 11.89 7.17
N ILE A 304 -49.09 12.95 7.25
CA ILE A 304 -49.57 14.35 7.18
C ILE A 304 -50.41 14.63 5.92
N LYS A 305 -50.06 14.02 4.78
CA LYS A 305 -50.77 14.18 3.50
C LYS A 305 -52.19 13.60 3.52
N MET A 306 -52.46 12.67 4.42
CA MET A 306 -53.76 12.03 4.60
C MET A 306 -54.60 12.71 5.69
N CYS A 307 -53.99 13.62 6.45
CA CYS A 307 -54.64 14.32 7.55
C CYS A 307 -55.48 15.49 7.02
N GLY A 308 -56.76 15.51 7.37
CA GLY A 308 -57.68 16.57 6.94
C GLY A 308 -58.86 16.74 7.89
N THR A 309 -59.79 17.61 7.49
CA THR A 309 -61.07 17.81 8.21
C THR A 309 -62.10 16.74 7.90
N VAL A 310 -61.84 15.90 6.89
CA VAL A 310 -62.68 14.79 6.45
C VAL A 310 -61.80 13.56 6.21
N GLY A 311 -62.37 12.36 6.36
CA GLY A 311 -61.65 11.09 6.18
C GLY A 311 -61.25 10.41 7.50
N ALA A 312 -60.48 9.33 7.40
CA ALA A 312 -60.12 8.48 8.54
C ALA A 312 -59.03 9.08 9.45
N VAL A 313 -58.11 9.87 8.88
CA VAL A 313 -57.02 10.52 9.61
C VAL A 313 -57.38 11.98 9.84
N GLN A 314 -57.67 12.36 11.08
CA GLN A 314 -58.04 13.73 11.43
C GLN A 314 -57.20 14.24 12.60
N PRO A 315 -57.02 15.57 12.73
CA PRO A 315 -56.38 16.14 13.91
C PRO A 315 -57.12 15.82 15.21
N LYS A 316 -58.46 15.69 15.15
CA LYS A 316 -59.33 15.45 16.32
C LYS A 316 -59.13 14.08 16.98
N ASN A 317 -58.66 13.08 16.24
CA ASN A 317 -58.44 11.72 16.70
C ASN A 317 -56.97 11.28 16.48
N CYS A 318 -56.06 12.25 16.52
CA CYS A 318 -54.66 12.04 16.17
C CYS A 318 -53.89 11.45 17.34
N VAL A 319 -53.59 10.15 17.25
CA VAL A 319 -52.78 9.42 18.25
C VAL A 319 -51.40 10.07 18.47
N TYR A 320 -50.77 10.61 17.42
CA TYR A 320 -49.47 11.28 17.55
C TYR A 320 -49.55 12.59 18.35
N TYR A 321 -50.70 13.25 18.35
CA TYR A 321 -50.90 14.49 19.09
C TYR A 321 -51.20 14.18 20.56
N ASP A 322 -52.04 13.17 20.82
CA ASP A 322 -52.36 12.69 22.16
C ASP A 322 -51.08 12.22 22.88
N GLN A 323 -50.28 11.35 22.25
CA GLN A 323 -49.00 10.88 22.81
C GLN A 323 -47.96 11.98 23.05
N TRP A 324 -48.06 13.10 22.34
CA TRP A 324 -47.13 14.21 22.51
C TRP A 324 -47.56 15.18 23.63
N LEU A 325 -48.86 15.21 23.95
CA LEU A 325 -49.41 16.03 25.05
C LEU A 325 -49.35 15.32 26.41
N ASP A 326 -49.37 13.98 26.42
CA ASP A 326 -49.16 13.14 27.61
C ASP A 326 -47.74 13.29 28.19
#